data_AF-A0A426SJC6-F1
#
_entry.id   AF-A0A426SJC6-F1
#
_cell.length_a   1.000
_cell.length_b   1.000
_cell.length_c   1.000
_cell.angle_alpha   90.00
_cell.angle_beta   90.00
_cell.angle_gamma   90.00
#
_symmetry.space_group_name_H-M   'P 1'
#
loop_
_entity.id
_entity.type
_entity.pdbx_description
1 polymer ?
#
loop_
_entity_poly.entity_id
_entity_poly.type
_entity_poly.pdbx_seq_one_letter_code
_entity_poly.pdbx_strand_id
1 'polypeptide(L)'
;MYLITQRRTYGYGRPKIRYQREAWMLVKDPAAIRRARKARGFSQRDLAALCKCTQAAISALETGTMKSCSADLAKILCRRVERDLEDLFIDPKVEAVPTMTSGTRTVSPAKAVA
;
A
#
# COMPACT_ATOMS: atom_id res chain seq x y z
N MET A 1 -18.29 -24.72 49.23
CA MET A 1 -16.95 -24.17 48.96
C MET A 1 -16.67 -24.29 47.47
N TYR A 2 -16.67 -23.19 46.72
CA TYR A 2 -16.29 -23.21 45.30
C TYR A 2 -14.79 -22.93 45.17
N LEU A 3 -14.03 -23.92 44.70
CA LEU A 3 -12.63 -23.76 44.35
C LEU A 3 -12.56 -23.15 42.94
N ILE A 4 -12.18 -21.87 42.86
CA ILE A 4 -11.84 -21.18 41.62
C ILE A 4 -10.57 -21.85 41.06
N THR A 5 -10.75 -22.81 40.17
CA THR A 5 -9.64 -23.45 39.46
C THR A 5 -9.37 -22.70 38.16
N GLN A 6 -8.15 -22.15 38.11
CA GLN A 6 -7.39 -21.74 36.93
C GLN A 6 -7.81 -20.42 36.22
N ARG A 7 -7.04 -19.36 36.51
CA ARG A 7 -6.91 -18.20 35.62
C ARG A 7 -6.21 -18.67 34.33
N ARG A 8 -6.93 -18.72 33.22
CA ARG A 8 -6.33 -18.75 31.87
C ARG A 8 -5.44 -17.52 31.71
N THR A 9 -4.15 -17.71 31.52
CA THR A 9 -3.23 -16.65 31.12
C THR A 9 -3.60 -16.22 29.70
N TYR A 10 -4.16 -15.02 29.56
CA TYR A 10 -4.32 -14.37 28.27
C TYR A 10 -2.92 -14.11 27.71
N GLY A 11 -2.46 -14.97 26.82
CA GLY A 11 -1.23 -14.76 26.09
C GLY A 11 -1.36 -13.49 25.26
N TYR A 12 -0.77 -12.39 25.71
CA TYR A 12 -0.46 -11.22 24.90
C TYR A 12 0.68 -11.58 23.93
N GLY A 13 0.45 -12.59 23.09
CA GLY A 13 1.32 -12.85 21.96
C GLY A 13 1.25 -11.63 21.06
N ARG A 14 2.41 -11.03 20.78
CA ARG A 14 2.53 -10.01 19.73
C ARG A 14 1.77 -10.52 18.50
N PRO A 15 0.82 -9.76 17.94
CA PRO A 15 0.08 -10.19 16.77
C PRO A 15 1.04 -10.73 15.70
N LYS A 16 0.86 -11.99 15.28
CA LYS A 16 1.71 -12.62 14.26
C LYS A 16 1.72 -11.81 12.95
N ILE A 17 0.64 -11.07 12.70
CA ILE A 17 0.50 -10.16 11.58
C ILE A 17 0.87 -8.75 12.05
N ARG A 18 2.05 -8.27 11.66
CA ARG A 18 2.39 -6.85 11.77
C ARG A 18 1.59 -6.12 10.68
N TYR A 19 0.52 -5.44 11.06
CA TYR A 19 -0.15 -4.52 10.14
C TYR A 19 0.85 -3.43 9.74
N GLN A 20 1.08 -3.24 8.44
CA GLN A 20 1.98 -2.22 7.92
C GLN A 20 1.30 -0.84 7.94
N ARG A 21 0.70 -0.46 9.07
CA ARG A 21 -0.03 0.83 9.21
C ARG A 21 0.90 2.04 9.09
N GLU A 22 2.18 1.83 9.39
CA GLU A 22 3.25 2.84 9.26
C GLU A 22 3.76 2.98 7.82
N ALA A 23 3.46 2.01 6.94
CA ALA A 23 3.76 2.11 5.52
C ALA A 23 2.58 2.76 4.80
N TRP A 24 2.86 3.86 4.11
CA TRP A 24 1.87 4.62 3.35
C TRP A 24 2.08 4.40 1.86
N MET A 25 0.99 4.28 1.12
CA MET A 25 0.91 4.18 -0.34
C MET A 25 0.26 5.46 -0.87
N LEU A 26 0.76 5.99 -1.98
CA LEU A 26 0.17 7.13 -2.67
C LEU A 26 -0.83 6.66 -3.72
N VAL A 27 -1.95 7.36 -3.86
CA VAL A 27 -2.94 7.07 -4.89
C VAL A 27 -2.45 7.60 -6.23
N LYS A 28 -2.38 6.73 -7.25
CA LYS A 28 -1.94 7.09 -8.60
C LYS A 28 -3.08 7.65 -9.43
N ASP A 29 -4.19 6.91 -9.52
CA ASP A 29 -5.39 7.30 -10.28
C ASP A 29 -6.68 7.00 -9.49
N PRO A 30 -7.27 8.02 -8.83
CA PRO A 30 -8.57 7.92 -8.16
C PRO A 30 -9.71 7.42 -9.07
N ALA A 31 -9.71 7.82 -10.34
CA ALA A 31 -10.74 7.46 -11.30
C ALA A 31 -10.61 5.99 -11.74
N ALA A 32 -9.39 5.45 -11.81
CA ALA A 32 -9.16 4.02 -12.03
C ALA A 32 -9.76 3.17 -10.90
N ILE A 33 -9.62 3.59 -9.64
CA ILE A 33 -10.23 2.91 -8.48
C ILE A 33 -11.76 2.85 -8.64
N ARG A 34 -12.38 4.00 -8.96
CA ARG A 34 -13.83 4.09 -9.19
C ARG A 34 -14.29 3.18 -10.34
N ARG A 35 -13.56 3.17 -11.45
CA ARG A 35 -13.87 2.32 -12.61
C ARG A 35 -13.75 0.84 -12.26
N ALA A 36 -12.66 0.44 -11.61
CA ALA A 36 -12.42 -0.94 -11.20
C ALA A 36 -13.49 -1.44 -10.21
N ARG A 37 -13.88 -0.60 -9.24
CA ARG A 37 -14.99 -0.93 -8.34
C ARG A 37 -16.29 -1.20 -9.11
N LYS A 38 -16.66 -0.28 -10.02
CA LYS A 38 -17.89 -0.41 -10.81
C LYS A 38 -17.86 -1.63 -11.72
N ALA A 39 -16.71 -1.96 -12.33
CA ALA A 39 -16.55 -3.16 -13.16
C ALA A 39 -16.83 -4.45 -12.38
N ARG A 40 -16.59 -4.44 -11.05
CA ARG A 40 -16.90 -5.57 -10.16
C ARG A 40 -18.29 -5.52 -9.54
N GLY A 41 -19.11 -4.52 -9.87
CA GLY A 41 -20.48 -4.39 -9.36
C GLY A 41 -20.58 -4.00 -7.88
N PHE A 42 -19.49 -3.60 -7.23
CA PHE A 42 -19.53 -3.19 -5.83
C PHE A 42 -20.06 -1.77 -5.66
N SER A 43 -20.95 -1.55 -4.68
CA SER A 43 -21.20 -0.20 -4.17
C SER A 43 -20.01 0.28 -3.31
N GLN A 44 -19.95 1.58 -3.00
CA GLN A 44 -18.91 2.10 -2.10
C GLN A 44 -19.00 1.50 -0.69
N ARG A 45 -20.22 1.21 -0.20
CA ARG A 45 -20.43 0.57 1.10
C ARG A 45 -19.95 -0.88 1.09
N ASP A 46 -20.22 -1.61 0.00
CA ASP A 46 -19.77 -3.00 -0.14
C ASP A 46 -18.25 -3.07 -0.14
N LEU A 47 -17.60 -2.26 -0.98
CA LEU A 47 -16.14 -2.23 -1.04
C LEU A 47 -15.54 -1.84 0.31
N ALA A 48 -16.13 -0.87 1.01
CA ALA A 48 -15.69 -0.45 2.34
C ALA A 48 -15.79 -1.59 3.37
N ALA A 49 -16.89 -2.33 3.38
CA ALA A 49 -17.07 -3.49 4.25
C ALA A 49 -16.03 -4.59 3.95
N LEU A 50 -15.78 -4.86 2.66
CA LEU A 50 -14.79 -5.85 2.21
C LEU A 50 -13.35 -5.44 2.55
N CYS A 51 -13.07 -4.13 2.54
CA CYS A 51 -11.76 -3.56 2.87
C CYS A 51 -11.59 -3.23 4.36
N LYS A 52 -12.62 -3.46 5.19
CA LYS A 52 -12.65 -3.12 6.62
C LYS A 52 -12.32 -1.65 6.89
N CYS A 53 -12.84 -0.75 6.05
CA CYS A 53 -12.71 0.69 6.19
C CYS A 53 -14.09 1.37 6.15
N THR A 54 -14.11 2.70 6.33
CA THR A 54 -15.35 3.47 6.23
C THR A 54 -15.72 3.72 4.77
N GLN A 55 -17.02 3.89 4.47
CA GLN A 55 -17.46 4.32 3.14
C GLN A 55 -16.90 5.69 2.76
N ALA A 56 -16.74 6.59 3.75
CA ALA A 56 -16.11 7.89 3.56
C ALA A 56 -14.66 7.76 3.07
N ALA A 57 -13.90 6.77 3.56
CA ALA A 57 -12.54 6.52 3.09
C ALA A 57 -12.51 6.10 1.61
N ILE A 58 -13.38 5.18 1.19
CA ILE A 58 -13.51 4.79 -0.23
C ILE A 58 -13.93 6.00 -1.08
N SER A 59 -14.89 6.79 -0.61
CA SER A 59 -15.31 8.01 -1.30
C SER A 59 -14.15 8.99 -1.47
N ALA A 60 -13.38 9.26 -0.42
CA ALA A 60 -12.25 10.16 -0.45
C ALA A 60 -11.11 9.67 -1.36
N LEU A 61 -10.90 8.35 -1.45
CA LEU A 61 -9.96 7.74 -2.38
C LEU A 61 -10.43 7.89 -3.83
N GLU A 62 -11.72 7.70 -4.10
CA GLU A 62 -12.30 7.84 -5.45
C GLU A 62 -12.38 9.29 -5.93
N THR A 63 -12.57 10.26 -5.02
CA THR A 63 -12.60 11.69 -5.34
C THR A 63 -11.21 12.31 -5.36
N GLY A 64 -10.17 11.61 -4.90
CA GLY A 64 -8.81 12.13 -4.78
C GLY A 64 -8.61 13.09 -3.59
N THR A 65 -9.60 13.24 -2.71
CA THR A 65 -9.48 14.02 -1.47
C THR A 65 -8.47 13.37 -0.53
N MET A 66 -8.41 12.03 -0.54
CA MET A 66 -7.41 11.24 0.18
C MET A 66 -6.30 10.82 -0.79
N LYS A 67 -5.13 11.47 -0.69
CA LYS A 67 -3.97 11.23 -1.57
C LYS A 67 -3.12 10.02 -1.18
N SER A 68 -3.28 9.54 0.04
CA SER A 68 -2.50 8.43 0.58
C SER A 68 -3.33 7.56 1.51
N CYS A 69 -2.96 6.29 1.60
CA CYS A 69 -3.57 5.35 2.54
C CYS A 69 -2.54 4.33 3.04
N SER A 70 -2.90 3.53 4.04
CA SER A 70 -2.01 2.49 4.54
C SER A 70 -1.77 1.41 3.47
N ALA A 71 -0.58 0.83 3.48
CA ALA A 71 -0.22 -0.24 2.54
C ALA A 71 -1.16 -1.45 2.65
N ASP A 72 -1.65 -1.76 3.85
CA ASP A 72 -2.62 -2.82 4.06
C ASP A 72 -3.96 -2.53 3.38
N LEU A 73 -4.45 -1.28 3.47
CA LEU A 73 -5.70 -0.88 2.81
C LEU A 73 -5.55 -0.95 1.29
N ALA A 74 -4.44 -0.44 0.75
CA ALA A 74 -4.13 -0.48 -0.68
C ALA A 74 -4.11 -1.92 -1.21
N LYS A 75 -3.38 -2.83 -0.54
CA LYS A 75 -3.29 -4.25 -0.90
C LYS A 75 -4.63 -4.96 -0.85
N ILE A 76 -5.44 -4.72 0.18
CA ILE A 76 -6.78 -5.33 0.27
C ILE A 76 -7.67 -4.80 -0.85
N LEU A 77 -7.67 -3.49 -1.09
CA LEU A 77 -8.45 -2.86 -2.14
C LEU A 77 -8.12 -3.45 -3.51
N CYS A 78 -6.83 -3.51 -3.87
CA CYS A 78 -6.34 -4.12 -5.11
C CYS A 78 -6.82 -5.57 -5.30
N ARG A 79 -6.77 -6.38 -4.22
CA ARG A 79 -7.29 -7.76 -4.27
C ARG A 79 -8.79 -7.83 -4.52
N ARG A 80 -9.58 -6.88 -4.00
CA ARG A 80 -11.05 -6.86 -4.21
C ARG A 80 -11.42 -6.39 -5.59
N VAL A 81 -10.72 -5.41 -6.14
CA VAL A 81 -10.98 -4.90 -7.49
C VAL A 81 -10.26 -5.69 -8.58
N GLU A 82 -9.42 -6.66 -8.18
CA GLU A 82 -8.59 -7.51 -9.04
C GLU A 82 -7.73 -6.68 -9.99
N ARG A 83 -6.95 -5.77 -9.40
CA ARG A 83 -5.98 -4.93 -10.11
C ARG A 83 -4.65 -4.98 -9.37
N ASP A 84 -3.57 -4.78 -10.10
CA ASP A 84 -2.24 -4.76 -9.51
C ASP A 84 -2.04 -3.51 -8.66
N LEU A 85 -1.11 -3.60 -7.70
CA LEU A 85 -0.83 -2.51 -6.79
C LEU A 85 -0.24 -1.30 -7.54
N GLU A 86 0.67 -1.57 -8.48
CA GLU A 86 1.38 -0.57 -9.29
C GLU A 86 0.49 0.18 -10.30
N ASP A 87 -0.67 -0.40 -10.61
CA ASP A 87 -1.68 0.22 -11.45
C ASP A 87 -2.44 1.33 -10.73
N LEU A 88 -2.68 1.17 -9.43
CA LEU A 88 -3.57 2.04 -8.64
C LEU A 88 -2.82 2.89 -7.61
N PHE A 89 -1.65 2.44 -7.17
CA PHE A 89 -0.87 3.05 -6.10
C PHE A 89 0.62 3.12 -6.43
N ILE A 90 1.32 4.03 -5.74
CA ILE A 90 2.77 4.20 -5.80
C ILE A 90 3.32 3.97 -4.38
N ASP A 91 4.37 3.15 -4.25
CA ASP A 91 5.11 3.00 -3.01
C ASP A 91 6.24 4.05 -2.94
N PRO A 92 6.15 5.06 -2.05
CA PRO A 92 7.15 6.11 -1.94
C PRO A 92 8.55 5.61 -1.59
N LYS A 93 8.65 4.43 -0.96
CA LYS A 93 9.94 3.85 -0.57
C LYS A 93 10.66 3.18 -1.73
N VAL A 94 9.90 2.68 -2.71
CA VAL A 94 10.46 2.00 -3.90
C VAL A 94 10.95 3.03 -4.91
N GLU A 95 10.30 4.19 -5.02
CA GLU A 95 10.77 5.31 -5.88
C GLU A 95 12.07 5.97 -5.36
N ALA A 96 12.46 5.72 -4.10
CA ALA A 96 13.69 6.25 -3.50
C ALA A 96 14.95 5.40 -3.83
N VAL A 97 14.98 4.72 -4.98
CA VAL A 97 16.24 4.12 -5.45
C VAL A 97 17.15 5.27 -5.94
N PRO A 98 18.38 5.43 -5.41
CA PRO A 98 19.29 6.41 -5.95
C PRO A 98 19.57 6.05 -7.42
N THR A 99 19.34 6.98 -8.33
CA THR A 99 19.84 6.91 -9.70
C THR A 99 21.34 6.66 -9.61
N MET A 100 21.78 5.41 -9.79
CA MET A 100 23.21 5.10 -9.88
C MET A 100 23.69 5.66 -11.22
N THR A 101 24.15 6.90 -11.20
CA THR A 101 24.88 7.51 -12.31
C THR A 101 26.15 6.70 -12.49
N SER A 102 26.14 5.77 -13.45
CA SER A 102 27.32 5.03 -13.85
C SER A 102 28.27 6.03 -14.51
N GLY A 103 29.23 6.55 -13.74
CA GLY A 103 30.26 7.44 -14.25
C GLY A 103 31.08 6.72 -15.32
N THR A 104 30.86 7.06 -16.59
CA THR A 104 31.72 6.64 -17.69
C THR A 104 33.12 7.17 -17.43
N ARG A 105 34.04 6.26 -17.09
CA ARG A 105 35.47 6.54 -16.94
C ARG A 105 36.00 7.02 -18.29
N THR A 106 36.20 8.32 -18.44
CA THR A 106 36.90 8.90 -19.59
C THR A 106 38.36 8.48 -19.51
N VAL A 107 38.78 7.60 -20.42
CA VAL A 107 40.20 7.27 -20.60
C VAL A 107 40.77 8.36 -21.49
N SER A 108 41.49 9.32 -20.92
CA SER A 108 42.25 10.32 -21.69
C SER A 108 43.37 9.62 -22.46
N PRO A 109 43.53 9.87 -23.78
CA PRO A 109 44.68 9.36 -24.51
C PRO A 109 45.93 10.15 -24.12
N ALA A 110 47.00 9.42 -23.81
CA ALA A 110 48.32 9.97 -23.52
C ALA A 110 48.89 10.68 -24.77
N LYS A 111 49.41 11.90 -24.57
CA LYS A 111 50.04 12.74 -25.59
C LYS A 111 51.43 12.15 -25.91
N ALA A 112 51.65 11.73 -27.15
CA ALA A 112 52.97 11.33 -27.64
C ALA A 112 53.88 12.56 -27.78
N VAL A 113 55.09 12.44 -27.23
CA VAL A 113 56.19 13.42 -27.29
C VAL A 113 56.91 13.28 -28.65
N ALA A 114 57.28 14.42 -29.24
CA ALA A 114 58.12 14.54 -30.44
C ALA A 114 59.61 14.60 -30.08
#